data_AF-B7KKB6-F1
#
_entry.id   AF-B7KKB6-F1
#
_cell.length_a   1.000
_cell.length_b   1.000
_cell.length_c   1.000
_cell.angle_alpha   90.00
_cell.angle_beta   90.00
_cell.angle_gamma   90.00
#
_symmetry.space_group_name_H-M   'P 1'
#
loop_
_entity.id
_entity.type
_entity.pdbx_description
1 polymer ?
#
loop_
_entity_poly.entity_id
_entity_poly.type
_entity_poly.pdbx_seq_one_letter_code
_entity_poly.pdbx_strand_id
1 'polypeptide(L)'
;MKKKSSNQLKTNKLKKKYKFFLNPYSDCAFTKCPKCETKTKVRKFVLVIHMEPQQVLLLNKQCKYCPNCELIIAKKQEIEALMVVGFGQENPEIMGNNYLVMGTIERQDWKQGNQGSLSNREIIERMYIFKDQWDFEVIPAGWYPNDELPEKKK
;
A
#
# COMPACT_ATOMS: atom_id res chain seq x y z
N MET A 1 42.96 16.81 -16.55
CA MET A 1 41.62 16.24 -16.86
C MET A 1 41.77 14.77 -17.21
N LYS A 2 41.12 13.86 -16.49
CA LYS A 2 40.74 12.50 -16.95
C LYS A 2 39.81 11.89 -15.89
N LYS A 3 38.51 12.04 -16.11
CA LYS A 3 37.44 11.36 -15.37
C LYS A 3 37.47 9.87 -15.75
N LYS A 4 37.50 8.97 -14.78
CA LYS A 4 36.96 7.62 -14.96
C LYS A 4 35.86 7.39 -13.93
N SER A 5 34.67 7.75 -14.38
CA SER A 5 33.40 7.33 -13.82
C SER A 5 33.29 5.81 -13.97
N SER A 6 33.24 5.10 -12.85
CA SER A 6 32.66 3.77 -12.77
C SER A 6 31.63 3.79 -11.64
N ASN A 7 30.52 4.51 -11.86
CA ASN A 7 29.33 4.28 -11.06
C ASN A 7 28.84 2.86 -11.40
N GLN A 8 29.33 1.87 -10.65
CA GLN A 8 28.67 0.60 -10.50
C GLN A 8 27.27 0.91 -9.99
N LEU A 9 26.30 0.94 -10.90
CA LEU A 9 24.89 0.82 -10.58
C LEU A 9 24.73 -0.53 -9.89
N LYS A 10 24.90 -0.54 -8.57
CA LYS A 10 24.43 -1.65 -7.73
C LYS A 10 22.95 -1.75 -8.02
N THR A 11 22.57 -2.77 -8.77
CA THR A 11 21.18 -3.18 -8.93
C THR A 11 20.68 -3.61 -7.56
N ASN A 12 20.27 -2.63 -6.75
CA ASN A 12 19.66 -2.86 -5.45
C ASN A 12 18.39 -3.67 -5.70
N LYS A 13 18.47 -4.98 -5.44
CA LYS A 13 17.35 -5.91 -5.53
C LYS A 13 16.28 -5.38 -4.57
N LEU A 14 15.18 -4.86 -5.11
CA LEU A 14 14.10 -4.25 -4.32
C LEU A 14 13.64 -5.26 -3.26
N LYS A 15 13.71 -4.84 -1.99
CA LYS A 15 13.48 -5.74 -0.86
C LYS A 15 11.99 -6.03 -0.76
N LYS A 16 11.58 -7.30 -0.89
CA LYS A 16 10.16 -7.67 -0.77
C LYS A 16 9.76 -7.82 0.70
N LYS A 17 8.73 -7.10 1.15
CA LYS A 17 8.23 -7.16 2.53
C LYS A 17 6.72 -7.01 2.57
N TYR A 18 6.11 -7.73 3.51
CA TYR A 18 4.66 -7.74 3.76
C TYR A 18 3.83 -8.25 2.57
N LYS A 19 2.59 -8.62 2.85
CA LYS A 19 1.55 -8.82 1.85
C LYS A 19 0.59 -7.65 1.93
N PHE A 20 -0.10 -7.34 0.85
CA PHE A 20 -1.01 -6.19 0.81
C PHE A 20 -2.41 -6.59 0.37
N PHE A 21 -3.41 -6.00 1.00
CA PHE A 21 -4.79 -6.04 0.57
C PHE A 21 -5.36 -4.63 0.61
N LEU A 22 -5.84 -4.18 -0.54
CA LEU A 22 -6.58 -2.93 -0.67
C LEU A 22 -8.05 -3.22 -0.42
N ASN A 23 -8.51 -2.94 0.79
CA ASN A 23 -9.89 -3.21 1.19
C ASN A 23 -10.87 -2.27 0.44
N PRO A 24 -11.74 -2.79 -0.45
CA PRO A 24 -12.72 -1.99 -1.16
C PRO A 24 -13.97 -1.66 -0.31
N TYR A 25 -14.20 -2.41 0.78
CA TYR A 25 -15.38 -2.31 1.61
C TYR A 25 -15.28 -1.16 2.62
N SER A 26 -16.29 -0.29 2.64
CA SER A 26 -16.37 0.88 3.51
C SER A 26 -16.64 0.50 4.98
N ASP A 27 -17.56 -0.43 5.16
CA ASP A 27 -18.11 -0.93 6.42
C ASP A 27 -17.25 -2.02 7.08
N CYS A 28 -16.43 -2.73 6.30
CA CYS A 28 -15.59 -3.80 6.84
C CYS A 28 -14.26 -3.26 7.38
N ALA A 29 -14.09 -3.33 8.70
CA ALA A 29 -12.88 -2.85 9.38
C ALA A 29 -11.74 -3.89 9.48
N PHE A 30 -11.96 -5.15 9.09
CA PHE A 30 -11.01 -6.27 9.17
C PHE A 30 -10.29 -6.36 10.53
N THR A 31 -11.06 -6.39 11.63
CA THR A 31 -10.55 -6.54 13.01
C THR A 31 -9.88 -7.90 13.24
N LYS A 32 -10.20 -8.89 12.42
CA LYS A 32 -9.53 -10.19 12.32
C LYS A 32 -8.95 -10.36 10.91
N CYS A 33 -7.86 -11.10 10.81
CA CYS A 33 -7.25 -11.42 9.53
C CYS A 33 -8.16 -12.41 8.77
N PRO A 34 -8.51 -12.15 7.50
CA PRO A 34 -9.40 -13.03 6.75
C PRO A 34 -8.77 -14.40 6.44
N LYS A 35 -7.43 -14.52 6.47
CA LYS A 35 -6.74 -15.78 6.21
C LYS A 35 -6.52 -16.66 7.44
N CYS A 36 -6.15 -16.07 8.58
CA CYS A 36 -5.75 -16.83 9.77
C CYS A 36 -6.57 -16.50 11.02
N GLU A 37 -7.62 -15.70 10.89
CA GLU A 37 -8.55 -15.25 11.94
C GLU A 37 -7.93 -14.54 13.15
N THR A 38 -6.61 -14.36 13.15
CA THR A 38 -5.87 -13.69 14.21
C THR A 38 -6.27 -12.21 14.26
N LYS A 39 -6.37 -11.63 15.47
CA LYS A 39 -6.67 -10.21 15.66
C LYS A 39 -5.65 -9.34 14.92
N THR A 40 -6.13 -8.43 14.09
CA THR A 40 -5.27 -7.44 13.43
C THR A 40 -4.92 -6.32 14.41
N LYS A 41 -3.72 -5.77 14.25
CA LYS A 41 -3.23 -4.62 15.01
C LYS A 41 -3.36 -3.37 14.15
N VAL A 42 -3.54 -2.21 14.77
CA VAL A 42 -3.45 -0.92 14.06
C VAL A 42 -2.00 -0.47 14.08
N ARG A 43 -1.39 -0.25 12.90
CA ARG A 43 -0.03 0.27 12.78
C ARG A 43 0.06 1.31 11.67
N LYS A 44 0.95 2.30 11.85
CA LYS A 44 1.24 3.30 10.82
C LYS A 44 2.24 2.71 9.81
N PHE A 45 1.89 2.76 8.54
CA PHE A 45 2.76 2.44 7.42
C PHE A 45 2.85 3.64 6.49
N VAL A 46 4.03 3.84 5.92
CA VAL A 46 4.19 4.80 4.83
C VAL A 46 4.05 4.01 3.54
N LEU A 47 2.90 4.18 2.88
CA LEU A 47 2.60 3.56 1.60
C LEU A 47 3.23 4.37 0.47
N VAL A 48 3.84 3.68 -0.48
CA VAL A 48 4.35 4.28 -1.72
C VAL A 48 3.33 4.02 -2.80
N ILE A 49 2.71 5.08 -3.31
CA ILE A 49 1.65 5.01 -4.31
C ILE A 49 2.16 5.65 -5.58
N HIS A 50 2.15 4.90 -6.67
CA HIS A 50 2.42 5.44 -7.99
C HIS A 50 1.12 5.82 -8.66
N MET A 51 1.08 7.02 -9.24
CA MET A 51 -0.02 7.49 -10.08
C MET A 51 0.53 7.90 -11.44
N GLU A 52 -0.18 7.50 -12.48
CA GLU A 52 0.14 7.91 -13.83
C GLU A 52 -0.13 9.42 -14.03
N PRO A 53 0.68 10.14 -14.82
CA PRO A 53 1.76 9.60 -15.67
C PRO A 53 3.15 9.48 -15.02
N GLN A 54 3.43 10.07 -13.85
CA GLN A 54 4.80 10.04 -13.27
C GLN A 54 4.92 10.44 -11.78
N GLN A 55 3.81 10.49 -11.04
CA GLN A 55 3.83 10.98 -9.67
C GLN A 55 3.95 9.84 -8.66
N VAL A 56 4.73 10.06 -7.60
CA VAL A 56 4.87 9.13 -6.48
C VAL A 56 4.41 9.85 -5.22
N LEU A 57 3.39 9.32 -4.55
CA LEU A 57 2.92 9.80 -3.27
C LEU A 57 3.43 8.91 -2.16
N LEU A 58 3.94 9.55 -1.09
CA LEU A 58 4.26 8.88 0.16
C LEU A 58 3.20 9.16 1.20
N LEU A 59 2.33 8.17 1.46
CA LEU A 59 1.20 8.33 2.37
C LEU A 59 1.43 7.63 3.70
N ASN A 60 1.55 8.40 4.78
CA ASN A 60 1.65 7.86 6.14
C ASN A 60 0.27 7.55 6.71
N LYS A 61 -0.17 6.30 6.60
CA LYS A 61 -1.52 5.88 6.97
C LYS A 61 -1.52 4.85 8.09
N GLN A 62 -2.49 4.96 8.99
CA GLN A 62 -2.84 3.86 9.91
C GLN A 62 -3.59 2.77 9.14
N CYS A 63 -3.00 1.58 9.08
CA CYS A 63 -3.55 0.40 8.43
C CYS A 63 -3.77 -0.71 9.47
N LYS A 64 -4.57 -1.71 9.12
CA LYS A 64 -4.64 -2.95 9.89
C LYS A 64 -3.48 -3.85 9.48
N TYR A 65 -2.91 -4.54 10.44
CA TYR A 65 -1.74 -5.40 10.26
C TYR A 65 -1.93 -6.74 10.94
N CYS A 66 -1.79 -7.82 10.20
CA CYS A 66 -1.71 -9.16 10.75
C CYS A 66 -0.24 -9.54 11.00
N PRO A 67 0.18 -9.76 12.26
CA PRO A 67 1.55 -10.16 12.55
C PRO A 67 1.88 -11.59 12.08
N ASN A 68 0.88 -12.47 11.96
CA ASN A 68 1.10 -13.87 11.57
C ASN A 68 1.29 -14.01 10.05
N CYS A 69 0.41 -13.38 9.25
CA CYS A 69 0.49 -13.44 7.79
C CYS A 69 1.42 -12.38 7.17
N GLU A 70 1.93 -11.45 7.98
CA GLU A 70 2.60 -10.22 7.55
C GLU A 70 1.74 -9.37 6.59
N LEU A 71 0.41 -9.41 6.76
CA LEU A 71 -0.56 -8.77 5.87
C LEU A 71 -0.87 -7.35 6.34
N ILE A 72 -0.72 -6.38 5.44
CA ILE A 72 -1.17 -5.00 5.59
C ILE A 72 -2.50 -4.86 4.86
N ILE A 73 -3.51 -4.36 5.56
CA ILE A 73 -4.83 -4.08 5.01
C ILE A 73 -5.07 -2.57 5.11
N ALA A 74 -5.19 -1.91 3.96
CA ALA A 74 -5.48 -0.49 3.87
C ALA A 74 -6.86 -0.27 3.25
N LYS A 75 -7.64 0.67 3.78
CA LYS A 75 -8.96 1.01 3.24
C LYS A 75 -8.81 1.85 1.98
N LYS A 76 -9.43 1.41 0.89
CA LYS A 76 -9.41 2.09 -0.41
C LYS A 76 -9.92 3.53 -0.32
N GLN A 77 -11.12 3.71 0.24
CA GLN A 77 -11.75 5.03 0.39
C GLN A 77 -10.90 6.03 1.18
N GLU A 78 -10.18 5.55 2.21
CA GLU A 78 -9.32 6.43 3.01
C GLU A 78 -8.05 6.82 2.24
N ILE A 79 -7.49 5.92 1.43
CA ILE A 79 -6.36 6.24 0.55
C ILE A 79 -6.82 7.27 -0.49
N GLU A 80 -7.93 7.02 -1.16
CA GLU A 80 -8.48 7.92 -2.18
C GLU A 80 -8.80 9.30 -1.61
N ALA A 81 -9.47 9.38 -0.47
CA ALA A 81 -9.73 10.65 0.20
C ALA A 81 -8.44 11.43 0.53
N LEU A 82 -7.39 10.73 0.97
CA LEU A 82 -6.09 11.37 1.25
C LEU A 82 -5.34 11.77 -0.03
N MET A 83 -5.51 11.04 -1.13
CA MET A 83 -5.00 11.45 -2.44
C MET A 83 -5.71 12.73 -2.92
N VAL A 84 -7.04 12.81 -2.78
CA VAL A 84 -7.78 14.03 -3.13
C VAL A 84 -7.28 15.23 -2.33
N VAL A 85 -7.05 15.07 -1.02
CA VAL A 85 -6.52 16.17 -0.19
C VAL A 85 -5.08 16.53 -0.59
N GLY A 86 -4.25 15.54 -0.93
CA GLY A 86 -2.86 15.77 -1.32
C GLY A 86 -2.70 16.42 -2.70
N PHE A 87 -3.56 16.10 -3.66
CA PHE A 87 -3.45 16.55 -5.06
C PHE A 87 -4.49 17.58 -5.49
N GLY A 88 -5.55 17.79 -4.71
CA GLY A 88 -6.65 18.69 -5.03
C GLY A 88 -6.24 20.16 -5.21
N GLN A 89 -5.00 20.52 -4.86
CA GLN A 89 -4.42 21.85 -5.10
C GLN A 89 -3.51 21.89 -6.33
N GLU A 90 -2.94 20.76 -6.77
CA GLU A 90 -1.84 20.75 -7.75
C GLU A 90 -2.19 20.14 -9.10
N ASN A 91 -3.09 19.14 -9.18
CA ASN A 91 -3.48 18.52 -10.46
C ASN A 91 -4.82 17.75 -10.37
N PRO A 92 -5.96 18.40 -10.69
CA PRO A 92 -7.27 17.74 -10.68
C PRO A 92 -7.45 16.65 -11.75
N GLU A 93 -6.64 16.65 -12.82
CA GLU A 93 -6.68 15.62 -13.88
C GLU A 93 -6.26 14.21 -13.41
N ILE A 94 -5.54 14.12 -12.29
CA ILE A 94 -5.07 12.83 -11.74
C ILE A 94 -6.19 12.06 -11.03
N MET A 95 -7.31 12.73 -10.71
CA MET A 95 -8.43 12.16 -9.95
C MET A 95 -9.20 11.04 -10.69
N GLY A 96 -8.86 10.76 -11.95
CA GLY A 96 -9.38 9.62 -12.73
C GLY A 96 -8.34 8.57 -13.13
N ASN A 97 -7.07 8.74 -12.74
CA ASN A 97 -5.99 7.87 -13.18
C ASN A 97 -5.87 6.60 -12.33
N ASN A 98 -5.43 5.52 -12.97
CA ASN A 98 -5.07 4.29 -12.29
C ASN A 98 -3.90 4.56 -11.32
N TYR A 99 -4.05 4.12 -10.08
CA TYR A 99 -2.99 4.18 -9.09
C TYR A 99 -2.60 2.77 -8.65
N LEU A 100 -1.32 2.60 -8.33
CA LEU A 100 -0.76 1.36 -7.84
C LEU A 100 -0.05 1.59 -6.51
N VAL A 101 -0.47 0.87 -5.48
CA VAL A 101 0.26 0.84 -4.21
C VAL A 101 1.44 -0.12 -4.37
N MET A 102 2.62 0.42 -4.64
CA MET A 102 3.81 -0.38 -4.96
C MET A 102 4.42 -1.07 -3.74
N GLY A 103 4.31 -0.43 -2.57
CA GLY A 103 5.00 -0.93 -1.38
C GLY A 103 4.95 -0.02 -0.17
N THR A 104 5.92 -0.22 0.71
CA THR A 104 6.10 0.58 1.92
C THR A 104 7.52 1.10 2.04
N ILE A 105 7.70 2.24 2.69
CA ILE A 105 9.03 2.75 3.04
C ILE A 105 9.14 2.93 4.56
N GLU A 106 10.36 2.97 5.07
CA GLU A 106 10.59 3.24 6.48
C GLU A 106 10.26 4.70 6.83
N ARG A 107 9.81 4.92 8.08
CA ARG A 107 9.39 6.25 8.54
C ARG A 107 10.54 7.26 8.53
N GLN A 108 11.79 6.80 8.67
CA GLN A 108 12.98 7.67 8.62
C GLN A 108 13.19 8.23 7.21
N ASP A 109 13.14 7.37 6.20
CA ASP A 109 13.22 7.77 4.78
C ASP A 109 12.02 8.63 4.37
N TRP A 110 10.82 8.34 4.90
CA TRP A 110 9.65 9.19 4.66
C TRP A 110 9.84 10.64 5.12
N LYS A 111 10.45 10.84 6.30
CA LYS A 111 10.74 12.20 6.79
C LYS A 111 11.71 12.94 5.84
N GLN A 112 12.70 12.24 5.29
CA GLN A 112 13.65 12.82 4.33
C GLN A 112 12.97 13.14 2.99
N GLY A 113 12.09 12.26 2.51
CA GLY A 113 11.31 12.48 1.28
C GLY A 113 10.33 13.64 1.40
N ASN A 114 9.65 13.78 2.53
CA ASN A 114 8.73 14.89 2.78
C ASN A 114 9.44 16.26 2.96
N GLN A 115 10.75 16.25 3.20
CA GLN A 115 11.58 17.46 3.24
C GLN A 115 12.16 17.82 1.87
N GLY A 116 11.72 17.15 0.79
CA GLY A 116 12.19 17.39 -0.58
C GLY A 116 13.62 16.91 -0.84
N SER A 117 14.20 16.12 0.07
CA SER A 117 15.61 15.68 -0.02
C SER A 117 15.79 14.37 -0.78
N LEU A 118 14.70 13.73 -1.25
CA LEU A 118 14.74 12.49 -2.03
C LEU A 118 13.96 12.64 -3.32
N SER A 119 14.58 12.23 -4.42
CA SER A 119 13.95 12.09 -5.73
C SER A 119 13.02 10.87 -5.79
N ASN A 120 12.05 10.86 -6.71
CA ASN A 120 11.15 9.72 -6.95
C ASN A 120 11.93 8.40 -7.17
N ARG A 121 13.08 8.48 -7.83
CA ARG A 121 13.95 7.32 -8.08
C ARG A 121 14.55 6.77 -6.79
N GLU A 122 15.03 7.63 -5.89
CA GLU A 122 15.58 7.19 -4.60
C GLU A 122 14.50 6.59 -3.70
N ILE A 123 13.28 7.14 -3.74
CA ILE A 123 12.13 6.57 -3.06
C ILE A 123 11.86 5.14 -3.55
N ILE A 124 11.83 4.95 -4.87
CA ILE A 124 11.64 3.63 -5.50
C ILE A 124 12.78 2.68 -5.14
N GLU A 125 14.04 3.12 -5.10
CA GLU A 125 15.18 2.27 -4.76
C GLU A 125 15.22 1.86 -3.27
N ARG A 126 14.66 2.68 -2.37
CA ARG A 126 14.61 2.42 -0.92
C ARG A 126 13.32 1.74 -0.47
N MET A 127 12.30 1.65 -1.33
CA MET A 127 11.02 1.04 -0.95
C MET A 127 11.13 -0.47 -0.78
N TYR A 128 10.27 -0.98 0.09
CA TYR A 128 9.96 -2.38 0.21
C TYR A 128 8.73 -2.72 -0.64
N ILE A 129 8.91 -3.46 -1.72
CA ILE A 129 7.80 -3.94 -2.56
C ILE A 129 6.99 -4.98 -1.79
N PHE A 130 5.69 -5.02 -1.99
CA PHE A 130 4.88 -6.11 -1.43
C PHE A 130 5.30 -7.48 -1.99
N LYS A 131 5.37 -8.47 -1.11
CA LYS A 131 5.65 -9.86 -1.50
C LYS A 131 4.54 -10.40 -2.40
N ASP A 132 3.30 -10.04 -2.10
CA ASP A 132 2.10 -10.53 -2.75
C ASP A 132 0.93 -9.56 -2.52
N GLN A 133 -0.02 -9.54 -3.46
CA GLN A 133 -1.27 -8.81 -3.36
C GLN A 133 -2.41 -9.81 -3.22
N TRP A 134 -3.18 -9.70 -2.15
CA TRP A 134 -4.31 -10.58 -1.87
C TRP A 134 -5.59 -9.79 -1.96
N ASP A 135 -6.61 -10.41 -2.55
CA ASP A 135 -7.97 -9.89 -2.58
C ASP A 135 -8.86 -10.84 -1.78
N PHE A 136 -9.69 -10.26 -0.92
CA PHE A 136 -10.62 -11.01 -0.08
C PHE A 136 -12.03 -10.52 -0.36
N GLU A 137 -12.92 -11.46 -0.61
CA GLU A 137 -14.35 -11.18 -0.72
C GLU A 137 -15.00 -11.31 0.66
N VAL A 138 -15.75 -10.28 1.07
CA VAL A 138 -16.53 -10.33 2.29
C VAL A 138 -17.94 -10.80 1.96
N ILE A 139 -18.34 -11.90 2.58
CA ILE A 139 -19.73 -12.33 2.59
C ILE A 139 -20.44 -11.52 3.70
N PRO A 140 -21.46 -10.72 3.38
CA PRO A 140 -22.20 -9.95 4.38
C PRO A 140 -22.76 -10.85 5.47
N ALA A 141 -22.92 -10.31 6.68
CA ALA A 141 -23.70 -11.02 7.70
C ALA A 141 -25.18 -11.00 7.27
N GLY A 142 -25.73 -12.17 6.96
CA GLY A 142 -27.10 -12.34 6.50
C GLY A 142 -27.59 -13.75 6.78
N TRP A 143 -28.91 -13.93 6.73
CA TRP A 143 -29.49 -15.27 6.71
C TRP A 143 -29.39 -15.80 5.29
N TYR A 144 -28.55 -16.82 5.09
CA TYR A 144 -28.42 -17.53 3.83
C TYR A 144 -29.10 -18.90 4.00
N PRO A 145 -29.97 -19.31 3.06
CA PRO A 145 -30.42 -20.70 3.00
C PRO A 145 -29.21 -21.63 2.96
N ASN A 146 -29.30 -22.80 3.62
CA ASN A 146 -28.18 -23.76 3.70
C ASN A 146 -27.61 -24.16 2.34
N ASP A 147 -28.41 -24.09 1.29
CA ASP A 147 -28.07 -24.49 -0.08
C ASP A 147 -27.37 -23.38 -0.90
N GLU A 148 -27.34 -22.14 -0.39
CA GLU A 148 -26.76 -20.95 -1.05
C GLU A 148 -25.59 -20.34 -0.26
N LEU A 149 -24.97 -21.09 0.66
CA LEU A 149 -23.73 -20.62 1.27
C LEU A 149 -22.66 -20.52 0.17
N PRO A 150 -22.16 -19.31 -0.16
CA PRO A 150 -21.05 -19.19 -1.07
C PRO A 150 -19.88 -19.98 -0.48
N GLU A 151 -19.32 -20.90 -1.27
CA GLU A 151 -18.25 -21.79 -0.84
C GLU A 151 -17.17 -21.00 -0.10
N LYS A 152 -16.94 -21.33 1.17
CA LYS A 152 -15.77 -20.82 1.91
C LYS A 152 -14.52 -21.38 1.24
N LYS A 153 -14.01 -20.70 0.21
CA LYS A 153 -12.72 -21.03 -0.40
C LYS A 153 -11.63 -20.82 0.65
N LYS A 154 -11.13 -21.93 1.20
CA LYS A 154 -10.03 -22.01 2.16
C LYS A 154 -8.68 -21.69 1.51
#